data_AF-A0A351IXT6-F1
#
_entry.id   AF-A0A351IXT6-F1
#
_cell.length_a   1.000
_cell.length_b   1.000
_cell.length_c   1.000
_cell.angle_alpha   90.00
_cell.angle_beta   90.00
_cell.angle_gamma   90.00
#
_symmetry.space_group_name_H-M   'P 1'
#
loop_
_entity.id
_entity.type
_entity.pdbx_description
1 polymer ?
#
loop_
_entity_poly.entity_id
_entity_poly.type
_entity_poly.pdbx_seq_one_letter_code
_entity_poly.pdbx_strand_id
1 'polypeptide(L)'
;TYLSTPLNLRAFGAEEKYVWANHLWSSVYEITLTSSLGALTPIIIEAAVGQSVFLPNDWVHEIVTDDNGQEMGFYGWSYGGVFYHAGDRIETPENGFTAEAVWVPAVFVDPTFEGISIGSSTAPYTNPGDAYLALETVWASYPDASGGIVHLMQDTTWDVI
;
A
#
# COMPACT_ATOMS: atom_id res chain seq x y z
N THR A 1 -48.45 -5.83 -31.20
CA THR A 1 -48.24 -4.37 -31.13
C THR A 1 -48.42 -3.91 -29.70
N TYR A 2 -47.32 -3.69 -28.99
CA TYR A 2 -47.26 -2.73 -27.89
C TYR A 2 -45.88 -2.08 -27.99
N LEU A 3 -45.90 -0.82 -28.42
CA LEU A 3 -44.79 0.11 -28.36
C LEU A 3 -44.63 0.52 -26.90
N SER A 4 -43.44 0.35 -26.34
CA SER A 4 -43.02 1.16 -25.19
C SER A 4 -41.55 1.50 -25.37
N THR A 5 -41.32 2.73 -25.82
CA THR A 5 -40.03 3.41 -25.91
C THR A 5 -39.19 3.24 -24.64
N PRO A 6 -37.86 3.09 -24.74
CA PRO A 6 -36.99 3.19 -23.57
C PRO A 6 -37.09 4.60 -22.99
N LEU A 7 -37.48 4.69 -21.73
CA LEU A 7 -37.46 5.93 -20.97
C LEU A 7 -35.99 6.26 -20.70
N ASN A 8 -35.44 7.26 -21.40
CA ASN A 8 -34.13 7.83 -21.10
C ASN A 8 -34.21 8.58 -19.77
N LEU A 9 -34.03 7.87 -18.66
CA LEU A 9 -33.77 8.47 -17.36
C LEU A 9 -32.26 8.60 -17.20
N ARG A 10 -31.72 9.76 -17.59
CA ARG A 10 -30.46 10.25 -17.03
C ARG A 10 -30.74 10.62 -15.57
N ALA A 11 -30.56 9.66 -14.67
CA ALA A 11 -30.48 9.92 -13.25
C ALA A 11 -29.09 9.47 -12.78
N PHE A 12 -28.23 10.46 -12.50
CA PHE A 12 -27.01 10.22 -11.74
C PHE A 12 -27.40 9.74 -10.34
N GLY A 13 -26.89 8.57 -9.93
CA GLY A 13 -26.85 8.16 -8.52
C GLY A 13 -28.01 7.32 -7.97
N ALA A 14 -28.56 6.35 -8.72
CA ALA A 14 -29.50 5.37 -8.14
C ALA A 14 -29.02 3.94 -8.43
N GLU A 15 -28.95 3.10 -7.38
CA GLU A 15 -28.71 1.66 -7.46
C GLU A 15 -29.58 1.02 -8.56
N GLU A 16 -28.96 0.55 -9.63
CA GLU A 16 -29.63 -0.32 -10.58
C GLU A 16 -29.59 -1.76 -10.08
N LYS A 17 -30.52 -2.11 -9.17
CA LYS A 17 -30.81 -3.52 -8.84
C LYS A 17 -31.65 -4.14 -9.95
N TYR A 18 -31.00 -4.64 -11.00
CA TYR A 18 -31.65 -5.47 -12.02
C TYR A 18 -31.86 -6.90 -11.50
N VAL A 19 -33.09 -7.20 -11.06
CA VAL A 19 -33.51 -8.58 -10.78
C VAL A 19 -34.08 -9.19 -12.05
N TRP A 20 -33.29 -10.02 -12.74
CA TRP A 20 -33.78 -10.94 -13.78
C TRP A 20 -33.37 -12.37 -13.41
N ALA A 21 -34.36 -13.25 -13.20
CA ALA A 21 -34.25 -14.71 -13.08
C ALA A 21 -33.28 -15.26 -12.01
N ASN A 22 -33.68 -15.28 -10.73
CA ASN A 22 -33.05 -16.08 -9.64
C ASN A 22 -31.51 -16.00 -9.50
N HIS A 23 -30.87 -14.95 -10.05
CA HIS A 23 -29.45 -14.70 -9.92
C HIS A 23 -29.27 -13.56 -8.92
N LEU A 24 -28.68 -13.85 -7.76
CA LEU A 24 -28.16 -12.80 -6.88
C LEU A 24 -26.96 -12.21 -7.60
N TRP A 25 -27.14 -11.06 -8.26
CA TRP A 25 -26.01 -10.22 -8.61
C TRP A 25 -25.45 -9.72 -7.28
N SER A 26 -24.39 -10.36 -6.81
CA SER A 26 -23.61 -9.76 -5.74
C SER A 26 -23.10 -8.43 -6.29
N SER A 27 -23.50 -7.31 -5.69
CA SER A 27 -22.93 -6.01 -6.02
C SER A 27 -21.42 -6.12 -5.88
N VAL A 28 -20.72 -6.04 -7.01
CA VAL A 28 -19.26 -5.96 -7.04
C VAL A 28 -18.90 -4.51 -6.76
N TYR A 29 -18.03 -4.31 -5.78
CA TYR A 29 -17.54 -2.99 -5.39
C TYR A 29 -16.06 -2.88 -5.69
N GLU A 30 -15.67 -1.66 -6.04
CA GLU A 30 -14.28 -1.30 -6.25
C GLU A 30 -13.57 -1.09 -4.91
N ILE A 31 -12.39 -1.67 -4.79
CA ILE A 31 -11.43 -1.40 -3.73
C ILE A 31 -10.25 -0.70 -4.38
N THR A 32 -9.98 0.52 -3.94
CA THR A 32 -8.92 1.37 -4.48
C THR A 32 -7.80 1.45 -3.44
N LEU A 33 -6.58 1.12 -3.85
CA LEU A 33 -5.39 1.26 -3.00
C LEU A 33 -4.50 2.34 -3.57
N THR A 34 -4.28 3.39 -2.80
CA THR A 34 -3.64 4.64 -3.25
C THR A 34 -2.38 4.95 -2.47
N SER A 35 -1.59 5.87 -3.03
CA SER A 35 -0.47 6.48 -2.34
C SER A 35 -0.52 7.99 -2.51
N SER A 36 -0.31 8.69 -1.40
CA SER A 36 -0.07 10.12 -1.29
C SER A 36 1.41 10.45 -1.48
N LEU A 37 2.29 9.46 -1.39
CA LEU A 37 3.73 9.58 -1.65
C LEU A 37 4.14 8.78 -2.88
N GLY A 38 4.95 9.38 -3.72
CA GLY A 38 5.32 8.82 -5.02
C GLY A 38 4.15 8.85 -6.02
N ALA A 39 4.48 9.05 -7.30
CA ALA A 39 3.48 9.03 -8.38
C ALA A 39 3.15 7.59 -8.79
N LEU A 40 2.70 6.77 -7.84
CA LEU A 40 2.40 5.36 -8.05
C LEU A 40 1.02 5.17 -8.68
N THR A 41 0.88 4.17 -9.55
CA THR A 41 -0.41 3.83 -10.17
C THR A 41 -1.28 3.13 -9.12
N PRO A 42 -2.51 3.61 -8.84
CA PRO A 42 -3.40 2.96 -7.89
C PRO A 42 -3.67 1.49 -8.23
N ILE A 43 -3.77 0.64 -7.21
CA ILE A 43 -4.14 -0.77 -7.38
C ILE A 43 -5.66 -0.87 -7.21
N ILE A 44 -6.32 -1.50 -8.18
CA ILE A 44 -7.78 -1.65 -8.21
C ILE A 44 -8.12 -3.13 -8.08
N ILE A 45 -8.96 -3.47 -7.10
CA ILE A 45 -9.47 -4.81 -6.87
C ILE A 45 -11.01 -4.75 -6.89
N GLU A 46 -11.64 -5.67 -7.61
CA GLU A 46 -13.08 -5.80 -7.63
C GLU A 46 -13.52 -7.01 -6.80
N ALA A 47 -14.43 -6.81 -5.86
CA ALA A 47 -14.95 -7.89 -5.01
C ALA A 47 -16.43 -7.69 -4.64
N ALA A 48 -17.14 -8.80 -4.48
CA ALA A 48 -18.52 -8.77 -3.98
C ALA A 48 -18.58 -8.43 -2.49
N VAL A 49 -19.68 -7.81 -2.03
CA VAL A 49 -19.90 -7.57 -0.57
C VAL A 49 -19.72 -8.84 0.24
N GLY A 50 -18.99 -8.73 1.34
CA GLY A 50 -18.71 -9.85 2.25
C GLY A 50 -17.75 -10.89 1.69
N GLN A 51 -17.32 -10.80 0.42
CA GLN A 51 -16.10 -11.47 -0.01
C GLN A 51 -14.91 -10.83 0.68
N SER A 52 -13.84 -11.60 0.75
CA SER A 52 -12.63 -11.09 1.36
C SER A 52 -11.54 -10.88 0.35
N VAL A 53 -10.86 -9.77 0.54
CA VAL A 53 -9.76 -9.34 -0.30
C VAL A 53 -8.50 -9.34 0.53
N PHE A 54 -7.45 -9.89 -0.07
CA PHE A 54 -6.11 -9.82 0.46
C PHE A 54 -5.47 -8.53 0.00
N LEU A 55 -4.92 -7.78 0.94
CA LEU A 55 -4.18 -6.58 0.61
C LEU A 55 -2.88 -6.95 -0.11
N PRO A 56 -2.62 -6.38 -1.29
CA PRO A 56 -1.45 -6.73 -2.08
C PRO A 56 -0.16 -6.23 -1.44
N ASN A 57 0.95 -6.83 -1.86
CA ASN A 57 2.30 -6.44 -1.47
C ASN A 57 3.09 -5.87 -2.65
N ASP A 58 2.41 -5.37 -3.68
CA ASP A 58 3.02 -4.99 -4.95
C ASP A 58 4.05 -3.85 -4.81
N TRP A 59 3.91 -3.02 -3.76
CA TRP A 59 4.80 -1.90 -3.49
C TRP A 59 5.94 -2.22 -2.51
N VAL A 60 6.15 -3.48 -2.12
CA VAL A 60 7.18 -3.87 -1.13
C VAL A 60 8.61 -3.47 -1.49
N HIS A 61 8.90 -3.31 -2.78
CA HIS A 61 10.22 -2.90 -3.27
C HIS A 61 10.24 -1.44 -3.74
N GLU A 62 9.11 -0.73 -3.65
CA GLU A 62 9.05 0.68 -4.01
C GLU A 62 9.70 1.51 -2.93
N ILE A 63 10.61 2.39 -3.35
CA ILE A 63 11.22 3.42 -2.51
C ILE A 63 10.76 4.76 -3.05
N VAL A 64 10.08 5.52 -2.20
CA VAL A 64 9.64 6.89 -2.50
C VAL A 64 10.41 7.87 -1.63
N THR A 65 10.47 9.13 -2.03
CA THR A 65 11.13 10.18 -1.24
C THR A 65 10.08 11.15 -0.74
N ASP A 66 10.15 11.51 0.54
CA ASP A 66 9.27 12.53 1.12
C ASP A 66 9.75 13.96 0.81
N ASP A 67 8.99 14.95 1.26
CA ASP A 67 9.31 16.37 1.05
C ASP A 67 10.61 16.83 1.74
N ASN A 68 11.11 16.07 2.73
CA ASN A 68 12.36 16.34 3.43
C ASN A 68 13.56 15.67 2.77
N GLY A 69 13.36 14.90 1.69
CA GLY A 69 14.41 14.14 1.03
C GLY A 69 14.71 12.80 1.69
N GLN A 70 13.91 12.35 2.66
CA GLN A 70 14.06 11.05 3.29
C GLN A 70 13.44 9.96 2.39
N GLU A 71 14.17 8.88 2.19
CA GLU A 71 13.66 7.70 1.51
C GLU A 71 12.72 6.92 2.44
N MET A 72 11.59 6.52 1.90
CA MET A 72 10.50 5.86 2.60
C MET A 72 10.22 4.51 1.95
N GLY A 73 10.02 3.49 2.78
CA GLY A 73 9.65 2.15 2.35
C GLY A 73 8.18 1.85 2.64
N PHE A 74 7.57 1.03 1.79
CA PHE A 74 6.20 0.58 1.96
C PHE A 74 6.09 -0.35 3.18
N TYR A 75 5.20 -0.01 4.13
CA TYR A 75 5.03 -0.74 5.38
C TYR A 75 3.70 -1.51 5.46
N GLY A 76 2.69 -1.06 4.72
CA GLY A 76 1.36 -1.66 4.71
C GLY A 76 0.30 -0.68 4.24
N TRP A 77 -0.93 -0.90 4.68
CA TRP A 77 -2.11 -0.14 4.27
C TRP A 77 -2.84 0.43 5.48
N SER A 78 -3.46 1.58 5.30
CA SER A 78 -4.34 2.20 6.29
C SER A 78 -5.75 2.32 5.71
N TYR A 79 -6.73 1.81 6.43
CA TYR A 79 -8.14 1.95 6.09
C TYR A 79 -8.95 2.19 7.36
N GLY A 80 -9.80 3.23 7.35
CA GLY A 80 -10.64 3.57 8.50
C GLY A 80 -9.87 3.94 9.76
N GLY A 81 -8.62 4.40 9.63
CA GLY A 81 -7.72 4.68 10.76
C GLY A 81 -7.08 3.43 11.39
N VAL A 82 -7.25 2.26 10.77
CA VAL A 82 -6.62 1.00 11.19
C VAL A 82 -5.51 0.64 10.22
N PHE A 83 -4.38 0.21 10.77
CA PHE A 83 -3.24 -0.29 10.01
C PHE A 83 -3.40 -1.79 9.71
N TYR A 84 -3.00 -2.18 8.50
CA TYR A 84 -3.01 -3.55 8.00
C TYR A 84 -1.68 -3.85 7.30
N HIS A 85 -1.14 -5.04 7.54
CA HIS A 85 0.00 -5.55 6.78
C HIS A 85 -0.44 -6.01 5.39
N ALA A 86 0.50 -6.04 4.45
CA ALA A 86 0.27 -6.73 3.19
C ALA A 86 0.01 -8.23 3.45
N GLY A 87 -0.97 -8.80 2.75
CA GLY A 87 -1.48 -10.14 2.99
C GLY A 87 -2.58 -10.22 4.06
N ASP A 88 -2.86 -9.14 4.79
CA ASP A 88 -4.03 -9.09 5.66
C ASP A 88 -5.33 -9.13 4.85
N ARG A 89 -6.37 -9.66 5.49
CA ARG A 89 -7.67 -9.91 4.89
C ARG A 89 -8.69 -8.88 5.37
N ILE A 90 -9.35 -8.21 4.43
CA ILE A 90 -10.47 -7.31 4.72
C ILE A 90 -11.72 -7.84 4.03
N GLU A 91 -12.85 -7.88 4.75
CA GLU A 91 -14.16 -8.13 4.14
C GLU A 91 -14.64 -6.89 3.39
N THR A 92 -15.03 -7.06 2.13
CA THR A 92 -15.51 -5.96 1.28
C THR A 92 -16.82 -5.40 1.86
N PRO A 93 -16.82 -4.13 2.32
CA PRO A 93 -18.01 -3.51 2.86
C PRO A 93 -18.98 -3.12 1.73
N GLU A 94 -20.22 -2.79 2.11
CA GLU A 94 -21.14 -2.12 1.20
C GLU A 94 -20.50 -0.77 0.76
N ASN A 95 -20.42 -0.55 -0.55
CA ASN A 95 -19.76 0.59 -1.22
C ASN A 95 -18.25 0.47 -1.48
N GLY A 96 -17.61 -0.66 -1.13
CA GLY A 96 -16.17 -0.82 -1.31
C GLY A 96 -15.36 0.08 -0.36
N PHE A 97 -14.06 0.20 -0.60
CA PHE A 97 -13.21 1.05 0.22
C PHE A 97 -12.00 1.60 -0.51
N THR A 98 -11.47 2.71 0.01
CA THR A 98 -10.16 3.22 -0.36
C THR A 98 -9.21 3.04 0.82
N ALA A 99 -8.08 2.37 0.60
CA ALA A 99 -6.99 2.29 1.57
C ALA A 99 -5.77 3.05 1.05
N GLU A 100 -5.02 3.60 1.99
CA GLU A 100 -3.87 4.44 1.73
C GLU A 100 -2.59 3.70 2.13
N ALA A 101 -1.56 3.75 1.29
CA ALA A 101 -0.26 3.18 1.64
C ALA A 101 0.35 3.88 2.85
N VAL A 102 0.88 3.07 3.75
CA VAL A 102 1.63 3.54 4.90
C VAL A 102 3.11 3.43 4.57
N TRP A 103 3.76 4.58 4.57
CA TRP A 103 5.18 4.74 4.30
C TRP A 103 5.92 5.03 5.59
N VAL A 104 7.06 4.36 5.79
CA VAL A 104 7.91 4.58 6.96
C VAL A 104 9.33 4.90 6.53
N PRO A 105 10.11 5.63 7.34
CA PRO A 105 11.49 5.93 7.00
C PRO A 105 12.30 4.66 6.75
N ALA A 106 13.07 4.67 5.67
CA ALA A 106 13.94 3.57 5.28
C ALA A 106 15.41 4.01 5.31
N VAL A 107 16.26 3.12 5.82
CA VAL A 107 17.72 3.21 5.66
C VAL A 107 18.23 1.96 4.96
N PHE A 108 19.33 2.09 4.23
CA PHE A 108 19.82 1.04 3.34
C PHE A 108 21.14 0.46 3.82
N VAL A 109 21.33 -0.84 3.60
CA VAL A 109 22.56 -1.57 3.88
C VAL A 109 23.04 -2.28 2.62
N ASP A 110 24.29 -2.01 2.24
CA ASP A 110 25.05 -2.76 1.25
C ASP A 110 26.48 -2.97 1.79
N PRO A 111 26.86 -4.21 2.15
CA PRO A 111 28.18 -4.49 2.70
C PRO A 111 29.33 -4.28 1.70
N THR A 112 29.02 -4.15 0.41
CA THR A 112 30.00 -3.93 -0.67
C THR A 112 30.16 -2.46 -1.04
N PHE A 113 29.37 -1.56 -0.44
CA PHE A 113 29.45 -0.14 -0.73
C PHE A 113 30.80 0.47 -0.32
N GLU A 114 31.45 1.14 -1.26
CA GLU A 114 32.66 1.91 -1.02
C GLU A 114 32.32 3.41 -1.00
N GLY A 115 32.56 4.09 0.12
CA GLY A 115 32.33 5.53 0.22
C GLY A 115 31.93 5.98 1.61
N ILE A 116 31.35 7.18 1.67
CA ILE A 116 30.77 7.74 2.89
C ILE A 116 29.29 7.36 2.92
N SER A 117 28.89 6.58 3.91
CA SER A 117 27.50 6.19 4.13
C SER A 117 26.69 7.34 4.72
N ILE A 118 25.54 7.62 4.11
CA ILE A 118 24.50 8.51 4.66
C ILE A 118 23.17 7.79 4.85
N GLY A 119 23.13 6.49 4.59
CA GLY A 119 21.97 5.63 4.84
C GLY A 119 20.92 5.63 3.74
N SER A 120 21.18 6.25 2.59
CA SER A 120 20.28 6.24 1.43
C SER A 120 20.59 5.08 0.48
N SER A 121 19.70 4.81 -0.47
CA SER A 121 19.85 3.79 -1.52
C SER A 121 21.07 4.02 -2.42
N THR A 122 21.58 5.26 -2.50
CA THR A 122 22.75 5.62 -3.30
C THR A 122 24.04 5.72 -2.48
N ALA A 123 23.93 5.76 -1.16
CA ALA A 123 25.05 5.80 -0.23
C ALA A 123 24.69 5.05 1.08
N PRO A 124 24.48 3.73 0.98
CA PRO A 124 24.00 2.89 2.08
C PRO A 124 25.06 2.71 3.17
N TYR A 125 24.63 2.22 4.33
CA TYR A 125 25.53 1.71 5.36
C TYR A 125 26.14 0.36 4.95
N THR A 126 27.30 0.02 5.48
CA THR A 126 27.96 -1.26 5.17
C THR A 126 27.65 -2.37 6.16
N ASN A 127 26.98 -2.05 7.28
CA ASN A 127 26.53 -3.05 8.24
C ASN A 127 25.18 -2.67 8.87
N PRO A 128 24.37 -3.67 9.31
CA PRO A 128 23.05 -3.41 9.88
C PRO A 128 23.07 -2.68 11.23
N GLY A 129 24.14 -2.79 12.02
CA GLY A 129 24.22 -2.15 13.33
C GLY A 129 24.23 -0.63 13.22
N ASP A 130 25.07 -0.09 12.32
CA ASP A 130 25.13 1.35 12.04
C ASP A 130 23.82 1.84 11.42
N ALA A 131 23.22 1.05 10.52
CA ALA A 131 21.93 1.38 9.93
C ALA A 131 20.82 1.45 10.99
N TYR A 132 20.77 0.51 11.92
CA TYR A 132 19.80 0.52 13.01
C TYR A 132 19.91 1.80 13.87
N LEU A 133 21.13 2.18 14.29
CA LEU A 133 21.35 3.40 15.07
C LEU A 133 20.99 4.67 14.29
N ALA A 134 21.28 4.70 12.99
CA ALA A 134 20.88 5.79 12.13
C ALA A 134 19.35 5.88 11.98
N LEU A 135 18.67 4.74 11.84
CA LEU A 135 17.23 4.67 11.75
C LEU A 135 16.56 5.20 13.03
N GLU A 136 17.10 4.93 14.22
CA GLU A 136 16.59 5.52 15.48
C GLU A 136 16.63 7.06 15.43
N THR A 137 17.66 7.64 14.82
CA THR A 137 17.80 9.09 14.66
C THR A 137 16.79 9.64 13.66
N VAL A 138 16.63 8.98 12.51
CA VAL A 138 15.65 9.37 11.50
C VAL A 138 14.24 9.27 12.07
N TRP A 139 13.91 8.16 12.73
CA TRP A 139 12.60 7.91 13.31
C TRP A 139 12.21 8.97 14.35
N ALA A 140 13.15 9.51 15.12
CA ALA A 140 12.86 10.62 16.04
C ALA A 140 12.27 11.87 15.33
N SER A 141 12.47 12.03 14.02
CA SER A 141 11.86 13.07 13.19
C SER A 141 10.48 12.70 12.60
N TYR A 142 10.03 11.46 12.75
CA TYR A 142 8.73 10.95 12.28
C TYR A 142 7.92 10.40 13.46
N PRO A 143 7.38 11.25 14.35
CA PRO A 143 6.67 10.82 15.55
C PRO A 143 5.39 10.03 15.26
N ASP A 144 4.80 10.22 14.07
CA ASP A 144 3.59 9.53 13.64
C ASP A 144 3.88 8.21 12.89
N ALA A 145 5.16 7.91 12.60
CA ALA A 145 5.52 6.65 11.97
C ALA A 145 5.41 5.50 12.97
N SER A 146 4.67 4.46 12.58
CA SER A 146 4.47 3.24 13.37
C SER A 146 5.69 2.30 13.37
N GLY A 147 6.74 2.63 12.62
CA GLY A 147 7.97 1.85 12.53
C GLY A 147 8.99 2.50 11.60
N GLY A 148 10.03 1.73 11.26
CA GLY A 148 11.06 2.08 10.29
C GLY A 148 11.62 0.82 9.63
N ILE A 149 12.23 0.97 8.46
CA ILE A 149 12.74 -0.14 7.66
C ILE A 149 14.27 -0.05 7.54
N VAL A 150 14.96 -1.16 7.81
CA VAL A 150 16.33 -1.37 7.35
C VAL A 150 16.27 -2.25 6.11
N HIS A 151 16.55 -1.68 4.95
CA HIS A 151 16.52 -2.37 3.67
C HIS A 151 17.90 -2.96 3.36
N LEU A 152 17.98 -4.28 3.23
CA LEU A 152 19.20 -4.95 2.77
C LEU A 152 19.19 -4.96 1.24
N MET A 153 20.13 -4.26 0.61
CA MET A 153 20.15 -4.08 -0.85
C MET A 153 20.59 -5.35 -1.61
N GLN A 154 21.14 -6.32 -0.89
CA GLN A 154 21.53 -7.61 -1.42
C GLN A 154 20.78 -8.70 -0.67
N ASP A 155 20.36 -9.74 -1.40
CA ASP A 155 19.89 -11.02 -0.84
C ASP A 155 21.04 -11.65 -0.06
N THR A 156 21.22 -11.23 1.18
CA THR A 156 22.30 -11.70 2.04
C THR A 156 21.79 -12.90 2.81
N THR A 157 22.22 -14.10 2.40
CA THR A 157 22.15 -15.29 3.25
C THR A 157 23.06 -15.05 4.45
N TRP A 158 22.46 -14.84 5.62
CA TRP A 158 23.18 -14.80 6.88
C TRP A 158 23.62 -16.22 7.23
N ASP A 159 24.89 -16.55 6.99
CA ASP A 159 25.49 -17.75 7.57
C ASP A 159 25.59 -17.53 9.09
N VAL A 160 24.77 -18.25 9.85
CA VAL A 160 24.89 -18.31 11.31
C VAL A 160 26.09 -19.20 11.63
N ILE A 161 27.16 -18.59 12.16
CA ILE A 161 28.35 -19.31 12.68
C ILE A 161 28.03 -19.92 14.05
#